data_AF-A0A1D3D840-F1
#
_entry.id   AF-A0A1D3D840-F1
#
_cell.length_a   1.000
_cell.length_b   1.000
_cell.length_c   1.000
_cell.angle_alpha   90.00
_cell.angle_beta   90.00
_cell.angle_gamma   90.00
#
_symmetry.space_group_name_H-M   'P 1'
#
loop_
_entity.id
_entity.type
_entity.pdbx_description
1 polymer ?
#
loop_
_entity_poly.entity_id
_entity_poly.type
_entity_poly.pdbx_seq_one_letter_code
_entity_poly.pdbx_strand_id
1 'polypeptide(L)'
;MASSGSSLRGQDFVVAASISTHHLWKKVREIGGAYGAGFVFDASGLFCFTSFRDPQLVKTLRAYKETPAFLRKWAASMTESDVRRAIIAVLRDLDAPLPSDQKGTKSLWQLIARQTEAHRRQFRKEILSTTPADFVSFAERLEEALLSEQGQHVAVVGSEDACNEAEKSDPSLSLKVIDVFNENASKTNSRGMQNDTQVISA
;
A
#
# COMPACT_ATOMS: atom_id res chain seq x y z
N MET A 1 15.47 11.43 -9.54
CA MET A 1 15.35 9.97 -9.53
C MET A 1 15.43 9.53 -8.07
N ALA A 2 14.30 9.19 -7.45
CA ALA A 2 14.32 8.60 -6.11
C ALA A 2 15.12 7.29 -6.19
N SER A 3 16.10 7.12 -5.31
CA SER A 3 16.99 5.94 -5.30
C SER A 3 16.18 4.69 -4.97
N SER A 4 15.76 3.97 -6.01
CA SER A 4 15.29 2.59 -5.95
C SER A 4 16.39 1.72 -5.34
N GLY A 5 16.29 1.49 -4.03
CA GLY A 5 17.32 0.79 -3.26
C GLY A 5 17.34 1.07 -1.75
N SER A 6 16.39 1.83 -1.19
CA SER A 6 16.29 1.91 0.27
C SER A 6 15.98 0.53 0.85
N SER A 7 16.89 0.00 1.67
CA SER A 7 16.72 -1.31 2.31
C SER A 7 15.43 -1.31 3.13
N LEU A 8 14.53 -2.24 2.83
CA LEU A 8 13.34 -2.51 3.63
C LEU A 8 13.73 -2.71 5.09
N ARG A 9 13.18 -1.88 5.99
CA ARG A 9 13.45 -1.97 7.44
C ARG A 9 12.27 -2.57 8.17
N GLY A 10 12.52 -3.23 9.29
CA GLY A 10 11.46 -3.78 10.15
C GLY A 10 10.46 -2.73 10.64
N GLN A 11 10.91 -1.50 10.89
CA GLN A 11 10.02 -0.38 11.28
C GLN A 11 9.00 -0.05 10.20
N ASP A 12 9.35 -0.23 8.92
CA ASP A 12 8.47 0.10 7.80
C ASP A 12 7.20 -0.78 7.79
N PHE A 13 7.28 -2.03 8.30
CA PHE A 13 6.12 -2.90 8.47
C PHE A 13 5.16 -2.40 9.54
N VAL A 14 5.70 -1.82 10.61
CA VAL A 14 4.90 -1.22 11.69
C VAL A 14 4.15 -0.01 11.17
N VAL A 15 4.82 0.84 10.38
CA VAL A 15 4.18 1.98 9.73
C VAL A 15 3.11 1.53 8.73
N ALA A 16 3.42 0.57 7.85
CA ALA A 16 2.49 0.07 6.84
C ALA A 16 1.22 -0.56 7.46
N ALA A 17 1.37 -1.37 8.51
CA ALA A 17 0.25 -1.93 9.25
C ALA A 17 -0.60 -0.84 9.90
N SER A 18 0.03 0.23 10.39
CA SER A 18 -0.67 1.35 11.01
C SER A 18 -1.45 2.19 10.02
N ILE A 19 -0.94 2.42 8.80
CA ILE A 19 -1.67 3.09 7.71
C ILE A 19 -2.98 2.34 7.42
N SER A 20 -2.90 1.02 7.28
CA SER A 20 -4.07 0.18 7.01
C SER A 20 -5.11 0.27 8.13
N THR A 21 -4.68 0.16 9.39
CA THR A 21 -5.57 0.03 10.54
C THR A 21 -6.12 1.35 11.10
N HIS A 22 -5.37 2.46 10.98
CA HIS A 22 -5.76 3.74 11.61
C HIS A 22 -6.23 4.78 10.60
N HIS A 23 -5.67 4.81 9.39
CA HIS A 23 -6.01 5.79 8.37
C HIS A 23 -7.03 5.24 7.39
N LEU A 24 -6.67 4.18 6.66
CA LEU A 24 -7.50 3.64 5.57
C LEU A 24 -8.77 2.99 6.10
N TRP A 25 -8.69 2.26 7.22
CA TRP A 25 -9.86 1.71 7.87
C TRP A 25 -10.91 2.79 8.17
N LYS A 26 -10.49 3.90 8.79
CA LYS A 26 -11.39 4.99 9.14
C LYS A 26 -11.90 5.74 7.91
N LYS A 27 -11.00 6.17 7.03
CA LYS A 27 -11.33 7.05 5.89
C LYS A 27 -12.06 6.31 4.76
N VAL A 28 -11.59 5.13 4.37
CA VAL A 28 -12.08 4.41 3.20
C VAL A 28 -13.19 3.44 3.58
N ARG A 29 -13.06 2.71 4.69
CA ARG A 29 -14.07 1.73 5.12
C ARG A 29 -15.19 2.35 5.96
N GLU A 30 -14.88 2.98 7.10
CA GLU A 30 -15.93 3.49 8.01
C GLU A 30 -16.67 4.69 7.43
N ILE A 31 -15.94 5.69 6.91
CA ILE A 31 -16.53 6.90 6.34
C ILE A 31 -16.91 6.71 4.86
N GLY A 32 -16.05 6.04 4.09
CA GLY A 32 -16.23 5.85 2.64
C GLY A 32 -17.19 4.72 2.27
N GLY A 33 -17.45 3.77 3.18
CA GLY A 33 -18.37 2.65 2.96
C GLY A 33 -17.77 1.46 2.19
N ALA A 34 -16.46 1.45 1.93
CA ALA A 34 -15.81 0.31 1.29
C ALA A 34 -15.80 -0.92 2.21
N TYR A 35 -15.85 -2.13 1.64
CA TYR A 35 -15.74 -3.35 2.44
C TYR A 35 -14.34 -3.52 3.04
N GLY A 36 -13.30 -3.19 2.27
CA GLY A 36 -11.91 -3.33 2.68
C GLY A 36 -11.03 -2.23 2.12
N ALA A 37 -9.97 -1.90 2.85
CA ALA A 37 -8.90 -1.03 2.41
C ALA A 37 -7.59 -1.48 3.04
N GLY A 38 -6.49 -1.35 2.32
CA GLY A 38 -5.20 -1.83 2.75
C GLY A 38 -4.05 -1.08 2.12
N PHE A 39 -2.90 -1.19 2.76
CA PHE A 39 -1.64 -0.66 2.30
C PHE A 39 -0.54 -1.70 2.50
N VAL A 40 0.26 -1.88 1.46
CA VAL A 40 1.40 -2.80 1.45
C VAL A 40 2.65 -2.02 1.05
N PHE A 41 3.73 -2.26 1.78
CA PHE A 41 5.07 -1.85 1.43
C PHE A 41 5.96 -3.09 1.41
N ASP A 42 6.68 -3.31 0.32
CA ASP A 42 7.46 -4.55 0.13
C ASP A 42 8.95 -4.30 -0.07
N ALA A 43 9.70 -5.40 -0.22
CA ALA A 43 11.16 -5.36 -0.38
C ALA A 43 11.64 -4.74 -1.70
N SER A 44 10.74 -4.58 -2.69
CA SER A 44 11.06 -3.89 -3.94
C SER A 44 11.02 -2.36 -3.79
N GLY A 45 10.48 -1.86 -2.67
CA GLY A 45 10.23 -0.45 -2.44
C GLY A 45 8.90 0.03 -3.01
N LEU A 46 8.00 -0.90 -3.38
CA LEU A 46 6.68 -0.57 -3.90
C LEU A 46 5.74 -0.15 -2.77
N PHE A 47 5.13 1.03 -2.91
CA PHE A 47 4.00 1.46 -2.10
C PHE A 47 2.70 1.11 -2.82
N CYS A 48 1.90 0.23 -2.26
CA CYS A 48 0.67 -0.25 -2.88
C CYS A 48 -0.54 0.04 -1.98
N PHE A 49 -1.46 0.85 -2.47
CA PHE A 49 -2.77 1.09 -1.86
C PHE A 49 -3.83 0.24 -2.55
N THR A 50 -4.76 -0.31 -1.76
CA THR A 50 -5.88 -1.09 -2.29
C THR A 50 -7.17 -0.75 -1.56
N SER A 51 -8.28 -0.82 -2.28
CA SER A 51 -9.63 -0.86 -1.72
C SER A 51 -10.44 -1.97 -2.40
N PHE A 52 -11.45 -2.48 -1.70
CA PHE A 52 -12.24 -3.61 -2.15
C PHE A 52 -13.73 -3.37 -1.90
N ARG A 53 -14.54 -3.58 -2.95
CA ARG A 53 -15.98 -3.24 -2.99
C ARG A 53 -16.21 -1.81 -2.49
N ASP A 54 -15.50 -0.88 -3.12
CA ASP A 54 -15.45 0.52 -2.73
C ASP A 54 -16.41 1.35 -3.59
N PRO A 55 -17.40 2.04 -3.00
CA PRO A 55 -18.33 2.88 -3.74
C PRO A 55 -17.78 4.27 -4.11
N GLN A 56 -16.61 4.68 -3.61
CA GLN A 56 -16.14 6.08 -3.69
C GLN A 56 -14.72 6.26 -4.22
N LEU A 57 -14.51 6.09 -5.52
CA LEU A 57 -13.19 6.20 -6.17
C LEU A 57 -12.41 7.49 -5.83
N VAL A 58 -12.99 8.66 -6.13
CA VAL A 58 -12.30 9.96 -5.98
C VAL A 58 -11.89 10.23 -4.54
N LYS A 59 -12.77 9.91 -3.58
CA LYS A 59 -12.50 10.13 -2.15
C LYS A 59 -11.44 9.16 -1.64
N THR A 60 -11.42 7.93 -2.13
CA THR A 60 -10.40 6.93 -1.79
C THR A 60 -9.03 7.36 -2.29
N LEU A 61 -8.91 7.81 -3.56
CA LEU A 61 -7.66 8.34 -4.09
C LEU A 61 -7.16 9.56 -3.30
N ARG A 62 -8.07 10.44 -2.87
CA ARG A 62 -7.73 11.54 -1.98
C ARG A 62 -7.22 11.04 -0.63
N ALA A 63 -7.86 10.04 -0.03
CA ALA A 63 -7.41 9.46 1.23
C ALA A 63 -5.99 8.86 1.11
N TYR A 64 -5.65 8.26 -0.03
CA TYR A 64 -4.30 7.78 -0.30
C TYR A 64 -3.28 8.92 -0.32
N LYS A 65 -3.57 10.00 -1.05
CA LYS A 65 -2.73 11.22 -1.11
C LYS A 65 -2.59 11.92 0.25
N GLU A 66 -3.58 11.82 1.13
CA GLU A 66 -3.54 12.39 2.49
C GLU A 66 -2.68 11.57 3.48
N THR A 67 -2.22 10.37 3.11
CA THR A 67 -1.52 9.45 4.02
C THR A 67 -0.24 10.03 4.65
N PRO A 68 0.65 10.73 3.92
CA PRO A 68 1.84 11.35 4.52
C PRO A 68 1.49 12.38 5.61
N ALA A 69 0.48 13.22 5.36
CA ALA A 69 0.02 14.21 6.32
C ALA A 69 -0.57 13.55 7.57
N PHE A 70 -1.34 12.46 7.39
CA PHE A 70 -1.83 11.64 8.50
C PHE A 70 -0.67 11.11 9.36
N LEU A 71 0.35 10.50 8.73
CA LEU A 71 1.47 9.91 9.45
C LEU A 71 2.22 10.93 10.30
N ARG A 72 2.52 12.12 9.75
CA ARG A 72 3.18 13.21 10.50
C ARG A 72 2.35 13.67 11.69
N LYS A 73 1.06 13.89 11.46
CA LYS A 73 0.14 14.32 12.52
C LYS A 73 0.01 13.27 13.61
N TRP A 74 -0.11 12.00 13.22
CA TRP A 74 -0.27 10.92 14.17
C TRP A 74 1.00 10.75 15.00
N ALA A 75 2.18 10.71 14.36
CA ALA A 75 3.47 10.63 15.03
C ALA A 75 3.68 11.71 16.09
N ALA A 76 3.24 12.95 15.83
CA ALA A 76 3.33 14.06 16.79
C ALA A 76 2.46 13.86 18.05
N SER A 77 1.41 13.05 17.96
CA SER A 77 0.47 12.76 19.05
C SER A 77 0.64 11.36 19.65
N MET A 78 1.56 10.53 19.13
CA MET A 78 1.72 9.15 19.56
C MET A 78 2.28 9.07 20.97
N THR A 79 1.62 8.28 21.81
CA THR A 79 2.17 7.85 23.09
C THR A 79 3.05 6.62 22.90
N GLU A 80 3.89 6.30 23.88
CA GLU A 80 4.63 5.03 23.91
C GLU A 80 3.70 3.82 23.81
N SER A 81 2.48 3.93 24.36
CA SER A 81 1.48 2.88 24.28
C SER A 81 0.96 2.64 22.86
N ASP A 82 0.82 3.71 22.07
CA ASP A 82 0.41 3.62 20.67
C ASP A 82 1.46 2.90 19.83
N VAL A 83 2.74 3.29 20.00
CA VAL A 83 3.87 2.64 19.33
C VAL A 83 3.92 1.15 19.70
N ARG A 84 3.79 0.82 20.99
CA ARG A 84 3.80 -0.57 21.46
C ARG A 84 2.65 -1.39 20.87
N ARG A 85 1.45 -0.82 20.78
CA ARG A 85 0.29 -1.49 20.15
C ARG A 85 0.53 -1.75 18.67
N ALA A 86 1.10 -0.80 17.94
CA ALA A 86 1.45 -0.98 16.54
C ALA A 86 2.49 -2.09 16.35
N ILE A 87 3.53 -2.13 17.20
CA ILE A 87 4.55 -3.20 17.21
C ILE A 87 3.90 -4.56 17.48
N ILE A 88 3.05 -4.67 18.51
CA ILE A 88 2.35 -5.92 18.85
C ILE A 88 1.49 -6.41 17.69
N ALA A 89 0.81 -5.51 16.98
CA ALA A 89 -0.01 -5.88 15.82
C ALA A 89 0.83 -6.58 14.73
N VAL A 90 2.03 -6.08 14.44
CA VAL A 90 2.94 -6.72 13.47
C VAL A 90 3.49 -8.03 14.01
N LEU A 91 3.88 -8.08 15.29
CA LEU A 91 4.39 -9.30 15.90
C LEU A 91 3.35 -10.42 15.95
N ARG A 92 2.08 -10.09 16.17
CA ARG A 92 0.96 -11.05 16.11
C ARG A 92 0.95 -11.80 14.78
N ASP A 93 1.12 -11.07 13.67
CA ASP A 93 1.08 -11.66 12.34
C ASP A 93 2.40 -12.39 12.01
N LEU A 94 3.54 -11.87 12.48
CA LEU A 94 4.85 -12.48 12.31
C LEU A 94 5.00 -13.83 13.05
N ASP A 95 4.46 -13.89 14.27
CA ASP A 95 4.58 -15.01 15.21
C ASP A 95 3.33 -15.90 15.26
N ALA A 96 2.40 -15.71 14.32
CA ALA A 96 1.19 -16.53 14.24
C ALA A 96 1.53 -18.03 14.22
N PRO A 97 0.79 -18.88 14.97
CA PRO A 97 1.04 -20.31 14.98
C PRO A 97 0.75 -20.90 13.60
N LEU A 98 1.72 -21.65 13.06
CA LEU A 98 1.60 -22.28 11.75
C LEU A 98 1.38 -23.79 11.89
N PRO A 99 0.45 -24.38 11.13
CA PRO A 99 0.36 -25.83 10.91
C PRO A 99 1.63 -26.41 10.26
N SER A 100 1.81 -27.72 10.33
CA SER A 100 3.05 -28.40 9.90
C SER A 100 3.37 -28.20 8.41
N ASP A 101 2.37 -28.22 7.54
CA ASP A 101 2.49 -27.94 6.10
C ASP A 101 2.95 -26.49 5.85
N GLN A 102 2.36 -25.51 6.55
CA GLN A 102 2.73 -24.10 6.43
C GLN A 102 4.15 -23.82 6.93
N LYS A 103 4.63 -24.55 7.95
CA LYS A 103 6.03 -24.46 8.40
C LYS A 103 7.00 -24.88 7.28
N GLY A 104 6.70 -25.97 6.57
CA GLY A 104 7.50 -26.44 5.43
C GLY A 104 7.56 -25.39 4.32
N THR A 105 6.42 -24.85 3.93
CA THR A 105 6.32 -23.79 2.91
C THR A 105 7.08 -22.52 3.31
N LYS A 106 6.94 -22.08 4.56
CA LYS A 106 7.69 -20.92 5.09
C LYS A 106 9.20 -21.18 5.03
N SER A 107 9.65 -22.37 5.45
CA SER A 107 11.07 -22.75 5.39
C SER A 107 11.61 -22.77 3.96
N LEU A 108 10.83 -23.28 3.01
CA LEU A 108 11.21 -23.29 1.59
C LEU A 108 11.37 -21.87 1.03
N TRP A 109 10.42 -20.98 1.29
CA TRP A 109 10.52 -19.58 0.85
C TRP A 109 11.71 -18.85 1.48
N GLN A 110 12.00 -19.11 2.76
CA GLN A 110 13.19 -18.59 3.42
C GLN A 110 14.48 -19.08 2.75
N LEU A 111 14.53 -20.35 2.35
CA LEU A 111 15.67 -20.91 1.63
C LEU A 111 15.85 -20.27 0.24
N ILE A 112 14.77 -20.18 -0.53
CA ILE A 112 14.77 -19.55 -1.87
C ILE A 112 15.21 -18.09 -1.79
N ALA A 113 14.69 -17.35 -0.82
CA ALA A 113 15.05 -15.95 -0.56
C ALA A 113 16.41 -15.78 0.12
N ARG A 114 17.13 -16.87 0.41
CA ARG A 114 18.41 -16.86 1.16
C ARG A 114 18.32 -16.11 2.50
N GLN A 115 17.16 -16.17 3.14
CA GLN A 115 16.90 -15.49 4.41
C GLN A 115 17.51 -16.28 5.56
N THR A 116 18.63 -15.80 6.09
CA THR A 116 19.30 -16.40 7.24
C THR A 116 18.57 -16.13 8.55
N GLU A 117 18.89 -16.89 9.59
CA GLU A 117 18.39 -16.60 10.94
C GLU A 117 18.85 -15.21 11.42
N ALA A 118 20.07 -14.80 11.07
CA ALA A 118 20.59 -13.48 11.40
C ALA A 118 19.72 -12.36 10.78
N HIS A 119 19.30 -12.51 9.52
CA HIS A 119 18.37 -11.56 8.88
C HIS A 119 17.05 -11.47 9.64
N ARG A 120 16.47 -12.61 10.05
CA ARG A 120 15.21 -12.64 10.79
C ARG A 120 15.32 -12.01 12.18
N ARG A 121 16.42 -12.28 12.90
CA ARG A 121 16.69 -11.68 14.22
C ARG A 121 16.87 -10.16 14.11
N GLN A 122 17.61 -9.71 13.09
CA GLN A 122 17.80 -8.29 12.83
C GLN A 122 16.48 -7.59 12.49
N PHE A 123 15.68 -8.17 11.59
CA PHE A 123 14.36 -7.65 11.23
C PHE A 123 13.42 -7.53 12.44
N ARG A 124 13.42 -8.54 13.33
CA ARG A 124 12.67 -8.48 14.60
C ARG A 124 13.16 -7.36 15.52
N LYS A 125 14.48 -7.17 15.62
CA LYS A 125 15.07 -6.08 16.41
C LYS A 125 14.65 -4.72 15.88
N GLU A 126 14.63 -4.55 14.56
CA GLU A 126 14.15 -3.34 13.89
C GLU A 126 12.69 -3.06 14.23
N ILE A 127 11.79 -4.04 14.10
CA ILE A 127 10.37 -3.92 14.50
C ILE A 127 10.25 -3.44 15.95
N LEU A 128 10.96 -4.09 16.88
CA LEU A 128 10.92 -3.76 18.31
C LEU A 128 11.48 -2.37 18.63
N SER A 129 12.37 -1.85 17.78
CA SER A 129 13.00 -0.53 17.93
C SER A 129 12.23 0.61 17.26
N THR A 130 11.00 0.37 16.77
CA THR A 130 10.21 1.40 16.08
C THR A 130 9.94 2.60 16.98
N THR A 131 10.14 3.80 16.43
CA THR A 131 9.92 5.07 17.11
C THR A 131 8.94 5.96 16.33
N PRO A 132 8.36 7.01 16.94
CA PRO A 132 7.56 7.99 16.20
C PRO A 132 8.31 8.66 15.04
N ALA A 133 9.64 8.81 15.14
CA ALA A 133 10.46 9.37 14.07
C ALA A 133 10.45 8.50 12.79
N ASP A 134 10.28 7.17 12.92
CA ASP A 134 10.18 6.28 11.77
C ASP A 134 8.91 6.51 10.95
N PHE A 135 7.81 6.91 11.59
CA PHE A 135 6.57 7.28 10.90
C PHE A 135 6.74 8.56 10.08
N VAL A 136 7.49 9.53 10.61
CA VAL A 136 7.80 10.79 9.89
C VAL A 136 8.72 10.49 8.70
N SER A 137 9.79 9.73 8.90
CA SER A 137 10.70 9.34 7.82
C SER A 137 10.02 8.50 6.73
N PHE A 138 9.07 7.62 7.10
CA PHE A 138 8.25 6.90 6.14
C PHE A 138 7.30 7.85 5.38
N ALA A 139 6.71 8.83 6.06
CA ALA A 139 5.84 9.82 5.44
C ALA A 139 6.57 10.65 4.38
N GLU A 140 7.82 11.03 4.64
CA GLU A 140 8.67 11.76 3.68
C GLU A 140 8.91 10.93 2.41
N ARG A 141 9.35 9.68 2.55
CA ARG A 141 9.55 8.79 1.40
C ARG A 141 8.27 8.54 0.60
N LEU A 142 7.14 8.38 1.30
CA LEU A 142 5.85 8.19 0.66
C LEU A 142 5.41 9.46 -0.09
N GLU A 143 5.61 10.64 0.49
CA GLU A 143 5.29 11.91 -0.17
C GLU A 143 6.17 12.14 -1.40
N GLU A 144 7.47 11.86 -1.31
CA GLU A 144 8.38 11.90 -2.46
C GLU A 144 7.90 10.96 -3.59
N ALA A 145 7.47 9.74 -3.25
CA ALA A 145 6.91 8.80 -4.21
C ALA A 145 5.60 9.31 -4.85
N LEU A 146 4.74 9.97 -4.07
CA LEU A 146 3.48 10.57 -4.53
C LEU A 146 3.67 11.88 -5.33
N LEU A 147 4.82 12.55 -5.20
CA LEU A 147 5.16 13.75 -5.99
C LEU A 147 5.97 13.41 -7.24
N SER A 148 6.60 12.23 -7.28
CA SER A 148 7.32 11.76 -8.46
C SER A 148 6.35 11.59 -9.64
N GLU A 149 6.56 12.35 -10.72
CA GLU A 149 5.78 12.20 -11.96
C GLU A 149 5.99 10.82 -12.61
N GLN A 150 7.06 10.12 -12.28
CA GLN A 150 7.38 8.78 -12.78
C GLN A 150 7.10 7.73 -11.70
N GLY A 151 6.40 6.65 -12.06
CA GLY A 151 6.19 5.47 -11.20
C GLY A 151 4.86 5.44 -10.42
N GLN A 152 3.96 6.39 -10.65
CA GLN A 152 2.58 6.30 -10.14
C GLN A 152 1.72 5.55 -11.15
N HIS A 153 1.09 4.48 -10.68
CA HIS A 153 0.16 3.68 -11.46
C HIS A 153 -1.11 3.49 -10.66
N VAL A 154 -2.24 3.81 -11.27
CA VAL A 154 -3.56 3.60 -10.69
C VAL A 154 -4.30 2.63 -11.59
N ALA A 155 -4.86 1.58 -10.98
CA ALA A 155 -5.72 0.64 -11.66
C ALA A 155 -7.05 0.53 -10.92
N VAL A 156 -8.16 0.61 -11.65
CA VAL A 156 -9.52 0.59 -11.09
C VAL A 156 -10.33 -0.47 -11.81
N VAL A 157 -11.07 -1.28 -11.03
CA VAL A 157 -12.06 -2.22 -11.56
C VAL A 157 -13.43 -1.79 -11.09
N GLY A 158 -14.31 -1.47 -12.03
CA GLY A 158 -15.65 -0.96 -11.73
C GLY A 158 -16.53 -0.87 -12.97
N SER A 159 -17.79 -0.48 -12.78
CA SER A 159 -18.69 -0.20 -13.91
C SER A 159 -18.24 1.04 -14.66
N GLU A 160 -18.56 1.08 -15.95
CA GLU A 160 -18.29 2.23 -16.81
C GLU A 160 -18.92 3.52 -16.26
N ASP A 161 -20.18 3.43 -15.79
CA ASP A 161 -20.89 4.55 -15.18
C ASP A 161 -20.15 5.16 -13.99
N ALA A 162 -19.65 4.31 -13.08
CA ALA A 162 -18.93 4.76 -11.89
C ALA A 162 -17.60 5.44 -12.24
N CYS A 163 -16.90 4.94 -13.26
CA CYS A 163 -15.66 5.54 -13.75
C CYS A 163 -15.92 6.90 -14.42
N ASN A 164 -16.97 6.99 -15.24
CA ASN A 164 -17.37 8.22 -15.91
C ASN A 164 -17.82 9.29 -14.90
N GLU A 165 -18.54 8.92 -13.85
CA GLU A 165 -18.92 9.84 -12.76
C GLU A 165 -17.70 10.36 -11.98
N ALA A 166 -16.73 9.48 -11.72
CA ALA A 166 -15.49 9.86 -11.05
C ALA A 166 -14.66 10.84 -11.90
N GLU A 167 -14.55 10.60 -13.21
CA GLU A 167 -13.82 11.49 -14.12
C GLU A 167 -14.53 12.85 -14.30
N LYS A 168 -15.86 12.88 -14.32
CA LYS A 168 -16.63 14.15 -14.27
C LYS A 168 -16.35 14.94 -12.99
N SER A 169 -16.19 14.24 -11.87
CA SER A 169 -15.94 14.87 -10.57
C SER A 169 -14.49 15.33 -10.40
N ASP A 170 -13.54 14.60 -10.98
CA ASP A 170 -12.12 14.93 -10.99
C ASP A 170 -11.52 14.64 -12.37
N PRO A 171 -11.51 15.64 -13.28
CA PRO A 171 -10.98 15.49 -14.64
C PRO A 171 -9.48 15.17 -14.68
N SER A 172 -8.76 15.36 -13.58
CA SER A 172 -7.33 15.04 -13.52
C SER A 172 -7.04 13.53 -13.55
N LEU A 173 -8.06 12.69 -13.33
CA LEU A 173 -7.90 11.24 -13.32
C LEU A 173 -7.60 10.64 -14.70
N SER A 174 -8.08 11.29 -15.78
CA SER A 174 -7.83 10.89 -17.18
C SER A 174 -7.95 9.37 -17.40
N LEU A 175 -9.10 8.81 -17.04
CA LEU A 175 -9.30 7.37 -16.93
C LEU A 175 -9.36 6.72 -18.32
N LYS A 176 -8.45 5.80 -18.62
CA LYS A 176 -8.48 5.00 -19.84
C LYS A 176 -9.22 3.70 -19.60
N VAL A 177 -10.43 3.55 -20.15
CA VAL A 177 -11.23 2.32 -20.07
C VAL A 177 -10.63 1.24 -20.96
N ILE A 178 -10.31 0.10 -20.37
CA ILE A 178 -9.83 -1.11 -21.03
C ILE A 178 -10.87 -2.20 -20.79
N ASP A 179 -11.49 -2.65 -21.87
CA ASP A 179 -12.41 -3.78 -21.86
C ASP A 179 -11.62 -5.09 -21.87
N VAL A 180 -11.61 -5.79 -20.72
CA VAL A 180 -10.75 -6.97 -20.53
C VAL A 180 -11.33 -8.24 -21.14
N PHE A 181 -12.64 -8.29 -21.38
CA PHE A 181 -13.31 -9.48 -21.93
C PHE A 181 -13.61 -9.38 -23.43
N ASN A 182 -13.27 -8.26 -24.08
CA ASN A 182 -13.49 -8.07 -25.50
C ASN A 182 -12.22 -8.41 -26.30
N GLU A 183 -12.23 -9.57 -26.97
CA GLU A 183 -11.10 -10.13 -27.72
C GLU A 183 -10.55 -9.20 -28.83
N ASN A 184 -11.34 -8.20 -29.28
CA ASN A 184 -10.94 -7.26 -30.32
C ASN A 184 -10.06 -6.08 -29.82
N ALA A 185 -9.87 -5.90 -28.51
CA ALA A 185 -9.05 -4.81 -27.96
C ALA A 185 -7.53 -5.02 -28.12
N SER A 186 -7.09 -6.23 -28.50
CA SER A 186 -5.67 -6.59 -28.63
C SER A 186 -4.92 -5.97 -29.82
N LYS A 187 -5.62 -5.30 -30.75
CA LYS A 187 -5.02 -4.82 -32.02
C LYS A 187 -4.56 -3.36 -32.07
N THR A 188 -4.84 -2.54 -31.06
CA THR A 188 -4.52 -1.09 -31.11
C THR A 188 -3.29 -0.67 -30.30
N ASN A 189 -2.67 -1.56 -29.53
CA ASN A 189 -1.68 -1.14 -28.53
C ASN A 189 -0.21 -1.26 -28.98
N SER A 190 0.11 -0.71 -30.15
CA SER A 190 1.49 -0.48 -30.59
C SER A 190 1.82 1.01 -30.61
N ARG A 191 1.87 1.66 -29.45
CA ARG A 191 2.58 2.95 -29.26
C ARG A 191 2.66 3.36 -27.79
N GLY A 192 3.88 3.31 -27.24
CA GLY A 192 4.39 4.19 -26.19
C GLY A 192 3.84 3.98 -24.77
N MET A 193 4.62 3.30 -23.92
CA MET A 193 4.50 3.39 -22.47
C MET A 193 4.80 4.83 -22.02
N GLN A 194 3.75 5.60 -21.74
CA GLN A 194 3.80 6.78 -20.89
C GLN A 194 2.79 6.62 -19.74
N ASN A 195 3.03 7.33 -18.65
CA ASN A 195 2.38 7.22 -17.34
C ASN A 195 0.84 7.21 -17.40
N ASP A 196 0.25 6.03 -17.53
CA ASP A 196 -1.18 5.88 -17.74
C ASP A 196 -1.84 5.17 -16.55
N THR A 197 -2.83 5.84 -15.96
CA THR A 197 -3.84 5.23 -15.08
C THR A 197 -4.77 4.37 -15.94
N GLN A 198 -4.83 3.07 -15.67
CA GLN A 198 -5.55 2.09 -16.48
C GLN A 198 -6.81 1.62 -15.76
N VAL A 199 -7.99 1.82 -16.34
CA VAL A 199 -9.24 1.26 -15.82
C VAL A 199 -9.48 -0.08 -16.50
N ILE A 200 -9.69 -1.13 -15.71
CA ILE A 200 -10.04 -2.47 -16.18
C ILE A 200 -11.55 -2.64 -15.97
N SER A 201 -12.34 -2.62 -17.05
CA SER A 201 -13.76 -2.92 -16.98
C SER A 201 -14.00 -4.42 -17.18
N ALA A 202 -14.95 -4.96 -16.44
CA ALA A 202 -15.43 -6.35 -16.49
C ALA A 202 -16.85 -6.41 -17.02
#